data_AF-A0A382A7I0-F1
#
_entry.id   AF-A0A382A7I0-F1
#
_cell.length_a   1.000
_cell.length_b   1.000
_cell.length_c   1.000
_cell.angle_alpha   90.00
_cell.angle_beta   90.00
_cell.angle_gamma   90.00
#
_symmetry.space_group_name_H-M   'P 1'
#
loop_
_entity.id
_entity.type
_entity.pdbx_description
1 polymer ?
#
loop_
_entity_poly.entity_id
_entity_poly.type
_entity_poly.pdbx_seq_one_letter_code
_entity_poly.pdbx_strand_id
1 'polypeptide(L)'
;AAAVDGIIMREKPAACFYLGAFYAESLILAETGNAVGAIQIAGTAQAPQLPFFVTACDYTLIGEELFAASAYLSKEPRLLGSLKGQDFGKAIAILFIVLGVLLQTLISLTGSESVTNAYDYILWLFM
;
A
#
# COMPACT_ATOMS: atom_id res chain seq x y z
N ALA A 1 -1.13 16.12 -19.98
CA ALA A 1 -1.29 17.18 -18.96
C ALA A 1 -2.04 18.44 -19.47
N ALA A 2 -1.49 19.22 -20.40
CA ALA A 2 -1.87 20.63 -20.66
C ALA A 2 -3.37 20.97 -20.82
N ALA A 3 -4.18 20.09 -21.42
CA ALA A 3 -5.62 20.31 -21.56
C ALA A 3 -6.34 20.29 -20.21
N VAL A 4 -5.98 19.35 -19.33
CA VAL A 4 -6.54 19.23 -17.97
C VAL A 4 -6.09 20.41 -17.12
N ASP A 5 -4.82 20.82 -17.23
CA ASP A 5 -4.31 21.95 -16.45
C ASP A 5 -5.05 23.26 -16.78
N GLY A 6 -5.33 23.47 -18.07
CA GLY A 6 -6.14 24.61 -18.52
C GLY A 6 -7.59 24.58 -18.01
N ILE A 7 -8.16 23.39 -17.81
CA ILE A 7 -9.50 23.24 -17.21
C ILE A 7 -9.43 23.57 -15.72
N ILE A 8 -8.46 23.01 -14.99
CA ILE A 8 -8.28 23.27 -13.56
C ILE A 8 -8.15 24.78 -13.30
N MET A 9 -7.34 25.49 -14.09
CA MET A 9 -7.14 26.94 -13.94
C MET A 9 -8.38 27.79 -14.24
N ARG A 10 -9.26 27.34 -15.14
CA ARG A 10 -10.49 28.06 -15.52
C ARG A 10 -11.63 27.78 -14.56
N GLU A 11 -11.87 26.50 -14.28
CA GLU A 11 -12.99 26.04 -13.49
C GLU A 11 -12.72 26.14 -11.99
N LYS A 12 -11.45 26.20 -11.58
CA LYS A 12 -11.01 26.30 -10.17
C LYS A 12 -11.76 25.31 -9.27
N PRO A 13 -11.65 24.00 -9.55
CA PRO A 13 -12.38 22.99 -8.79
C PRO A 13 -11.98 23.04 -7.31
N ALA A 14 -12.94 22.75 -6.43
CA ALA A 14 -12.67 22.70 -4.98
C ALA A 14 -11.76 21.51 -4.61
N ALA A 15 -11.77 20.43 -5.40
CA ALA A 15 -10.94 19.26 -5.18
C ALA A 15 -10.53 18.58 -6.50
N CYS A 16 -9.32 18.02 -6.52
CA CYS A 16 -8.76 17.25 -7.62
C CYS A 16 -8.45 15.82 -7.17
N PHE A 17 -8.89 14.83 -7.96
CA PHE A 17 -8.64 13.41 -7.70
C PHE A 17 -7.69 12.82 -8.74
N TYR A 18 -6.52 12.35 -8.32
CA TYR A 18 -5.47 11.80 -9.18
C TYR A 18 -5.22 10.33 -8.89
N LEU A 19 -6.05 9.44 -9.46
CA LEU A 19 -5.99 8.00 -9.20
C LEU A 19 -5.44 7.26 -10.42
N GLY A 20 -4.24 6.68 -10.32
CA GLY A 20 -3.63 5.88 -11.39
C GLY A 20 -2.13 6.13 -11.62
N ALA A 21 -1.68 5.86 -12.85
CA ALA A 21 -0.29 5.96 -13.26
C ALA A 21 -0.08 7.16 -14.20
N PHE A 22 0.45 8.26 -13.66
CA PHE A 22 0.73 9.52 -14.38
C PHE A 22 2.24 9.81 -14.49
N TYR A 23 3.08 9.08 -13.75
CA TYR A 23 4.53 9.23 -13.71
C TYR A 23 4.94 10.71 -13.50
N ALA A 24 5.74 11.28 -14.40
CA ALA A 24 6.22 12.66 -14.31
C ALA A 24 5.09 13.70 -14.37
N GLU A 25 3.96 13.40 -15.01
CA GLU A 25 2.82 14.33 -15.08
C GLU A 25 2.13 14.54 -13.72
N SER A 26 2.40 13.66 -12.73
CA SER A 26 1.85 13.75 -11.38
C SER A 26 2.12 15.11 -10.73
N LEU A 27 3.35 15.62 -10.86
CA LEU A 27 3.74 16.90 -10.26
C LEU A 27 3.12 18.09 -10.98
N ILE A 28 3.00 18.03 -12.32
CA ILE A 28 2.41 19.10 -13.13
C ILE A 28 0.92 19.26 -12.79
N LEU A 29 0.19 18.14 -12.74
CA LEU A 29 -1.20 18.11 -12.34
C LEU A 29 -1.37 18.59 -10.89
N ALA A 30 -0.50 18.11 -9.99
CA ALA A 30 -0.59 18.48 -8.58
C ALA A 30 -0.29 19.97 -8.33
N GLU A 31 0.74 20.52 -8.97
CA GLU A 31 1.06 21.94 -8.90
C GLU A 31 -0.08 22.81 -9.42
N THR A 32 -0.71 22.40 -10.52
CA THR A 32 -1.86 23.13 -11.09
C THR A 32 -3.06 23.09 -10.14
N GLY A 33 -3.35 21.94 -9.53
CA GLY A 33 -4.40 21.81 -8.50
C GLY A 33 -4.12 22.69 -7.28
N ASN A 34 -2.87 22.69 -6.81
CA ASN A 34 -2.43 23.55 -5.71
C ASN A 34 -2.55 25.05 -6.05
N ALA A 35 -2.22 25.45 -7.28
CA ALA A 35 -2.27 26.84 -7.71
C ALA A 35 -3.68 27.46 -7.67
N VAL A 36 -4.73 26.63 -7.80
CA VAL A 36 -6.13 27.08 -7.65
C VAL A 36 -6.67 26.88 -6.23
N GLY A 37 -5.87 26.35 -5.31
CA GLY A 37 -6.27 26.06 -3.93
C GLY A 37 -7.20 24.85 -3.78
N ALA A 38 -7.17 23.91 -4.73
CA ALA A 38 -7.96 22.69 -4.67
C ALA A 38 -7.40 21.71 -3.63
N ILE A 39 -8.27 21.01 -2.90
CA ILE A 39 -7.87 19.85 -2.09
C ILE A 39 -7.47 18.72 -3.04
N GLN A 40 -6.31 18.11 -2.84
CA GLN A 40 -5.77 17.10 -3.74
C GLN A 40 -5.76 15.73 -3.09
N ILE A 41 -6.49 14.80 -3.68
CA ILE A 41 -6.55 13.39 -3.27
C ILE A 41 -5.96 12.55 -4.39
N ALA A 42 -4.80 11.98 -4.16
CA ALA A 42 -4.08 11.17 -5.13
C ALA A 42 -4.06 9.69 -4.71
N GLY A 43 -3.69 8.83 -5.65
CA GLY A 43 -3.54 7.41 -5.40
C GLY A 43 -2.82 6.71 -6.52
N THR A 44 -1.83 5.88 -6.18
CA THR A 44 -1.10 5.10 -7.19
C THR A 44 -0.59 3.78 -6.63
N ALA A 45 -0.53 2.77 -7.50
CA ALA A 45 0.14 1.51 -7.23
C ALA A 45 1.58 1.47 -7.76
N GLN A 46 2.05 2.56 -8.39
CA GLN A 46 3.39 2.63 -8.95
C GLN A 46 4.38 3.18 -7.92
N ALA A 47 5.28 2.33 -7.45
CA ALA A 47 6.31 2.70 -6.46
C ALA A 47 7.17 3.92 -6.88
N PRO A 48 7.60 4.08 -8.15
CA PRO A 48 8.38 5.24 -8.56
C PRO A 48 7.60 6.56 -8.56
N GLN A 49 6.27 6.50 -8.72
CA GLN A 49 5.41 7.68 -8.77
C GLN A 49 4.92 8.11 -7.40
N LEU A 50 4.80 7.15 -6.47
CA LEU A 50 4.26 7.39 -5.14
C LEU A 50 4.89 8.60 -4.41
N PRO A 51 6.23 8.80 -4.43
CA PRO A 51 6.83 9.97 -3.79
C PRO A 51 6.28 11.30 -4.33
N PHE A 52 5.98 11.39 -5.62
CA PHE A 52 5.49 12.64 -6.23
C PHE A 52 4.15 13.06 -5.65
N PHE A 53 3.23 12.10 -5.51
CA PHE A 53 1.92 12.37 -4.92
C PHE A 53 2.01 12.60 -3.41
N VAL A 54 2.81 11.81 -2.70
CA VAL A 54 3.02 12.00 -1.25
C VAL A 54 3.56 13.40 -0.95
N THR A 55 4.41 13.95 -1.81
CA THR A 55 5.01 15.29 -1.59
C THR A 55 4.14 16.45 -2.08
N ALA A 56 3.30 16.24 -3.11
CA ALA A 56 2.62 17.33 -3.80
C ALA A 56 1.10 17.41 -3.54
N CYS A 57 0.50 16.37 -2.95
CA CYS A 57 -0.93 16.31 -2.69
C CYS A 57 -1.23 16.22 -1.19
N ASP A 58 -2.43 16.66 -0.78
CA ASP A 58 -2.86 16.66 0.63
C ASP A 58 -3.05 15.24 1.19
N TYR A 59 -3.61 14.35 0.37
CA TYR A 59 -3.86 12.95 0.73
C TYR A 59 -3.43 12.03 -0.40
N THR A 60 -2.69 10.97 -0.07
CA THR A 60 -2.23 9.99 -1.07
C THR A 60 -2.55 8.58 -0.62
N LEU A 61 -3.35 7.87 -1.42
CA LEU A 61 -3.60 6.44 -1.26
C LEU A 61 -2.40 5.63 -1.74
N ILE A 62 -1.85 4.82 -0.86
CA ILE A 62 -0.64 4.03 -1.12
C ILE A 62 -1.02 2.63 -1.57
N GLY A 63 -0.79 2.30 -2.84
CA GLY A 63 -0.85 0.93 -3.34
C GLY A 63 -2.11 0.16 -2.92
N GLU A 64 -1.97 -0.68 -1.89
CA GLU A 64 -3.05 -1.47 -1.29
C GLU A 64 -4.28 -0.65 -0.87
N GLU A 65 -4.12 0.60 -0.47
CA GLU A 65 -5.25 1.48 -0.13
C GLU A 65 -6.08 1.87 -1.37
N LEU A 66 -5.44 2.05 -2.53
CA LEU A 66 -6.12 2.32 -3.80
C LEU A 66 -6.95 1.11 -4.25
N PHE A 67 -6.40 -0.09 -4.08
CA PHE A 67 -7.10 -1.34 -4.38
C PHE A 67 -8.23 -1.61 -3.40
N ALA A 68 -8.03 -1.34 -2.10
CA ALA A 68 -9.08 -1.46 -1.09
C ALA A 68 -10.22 -0.47 -1.37
N ALA A 69 -9.91 0.80 -1.63
CA ALA A 69 -10.91 1.82 -1.93
C ALA A 69 -11.76 1.45 -3.15
N SER A 70 -11.13 1.02 -4.25
CA SER A 70 -11.85 0.56 -5.44
C SER A 70 -12.71 -0.67 -5.17
N ALA A 71 -12.22 -1.66 -4.41
CA ALA A 71 -12.99 -2.85 -4.03
C ALA A 71 -14.19 -2.54 -3.13
N TYR A 72 -14.04 -1.65 -2.16
CA TYR A 72 -15.13 -1.24 -1.27
C TYR A 72 -16.19 -0.39 -1.97
N LEU A 73 -15.79 0.47 -2.91
CA LEU A 73 -16.70 1.29 -3.70
C LEU A 73 -17.46 0.44 -4.74
N SER A 74 -16.77 -0.45 -5.46
CA SER A 74 -17.40 -1.30 -6.48
C SER A 74 -18.21 -2.46 -5.88
N LYS A 75 -17.89 -2.85 -4.64
CA LYS A 75 -18.46 -4.02 -3.93
C LYS A 75 -18.33 -5.32 -4.75
N GLU A 76 -17.33 -5.39 -5.62
CA GLU A 76 -17.15 -6.54 -6.50
C GLU A 76 -16.62 -7.74 -5.69
N PRO A 77 -17.32 -8.88 -5.66
CA PRO A 77 -16.96 -10.01 -4.81
C PRO A 77 -15.55 -10.54 -5.05
N ARG A 78 -15.07 -10.47 -6.29
CA ARG A 78 -13.72 -10.93 -6.68
C ARG A 78 -12.62 -10.06 -6.08
N LEU A 79 -12.78 -8.73 -6.11
CA LEU A 79 -11.82 -7.79 -5.56
C LEU A 79 -11.79 -7.86 -4.02
N LEU A 80 -12.97 -7.91 -3.40
CA LEU A 80 -13.11 -8.09 -1.96
C LEU A 80 -12.53 -9.44 -1.48
N GLY A 81 -12.74 -10.51 -2.24
CA GLY A 81 -12.17 -11.82 -1.96
C GLY A 81 -10.64 -11.83 -2.05
N SER A 82 -10.09 -11.17 -3.07
CA SER A 82 -8.63 -11.01 -3.22
C SER A 82 -8.03 -10.27 -2.02
N LEU A 83 -8.66 -9.19 -1.56
CA LEU A 83 -8.18 -8.40 -0.43
C LEU A 83 -8.16 -9.23 0.86
N LYS A 84 -9.27 -9.92 1.17
CA LYS A 84 -9.38 -10.80 2.35
C LYS A 84 -8.38 -11.96 2.31
N GLY A 85 -8.19 -12.57 1.14
CA GLY A 85 -7.23 -13.65 0.97
C GLY A 85 -5.79 -13.18 1.24
N GLN A 86 -5.44 -11.99 0.76
CA GLN A 86 -4.12 -11.39 0.98
C GLN A 86 -3.89 -11.07 2.47
N ASP A 87 -4.88 -10.50 3.15
CA ASP A 87 -4.80 -10.21 4.58
C ASP A 87 -4.68 -11.47 5.43
N PHE A 88 -5.43 -12.53 5.09
CA PHE A 88 -5.34 -13.82 5.79
C PHE A 88 -3.97 -14.47 5.60
N GLY A 89 -3.43 -14.43 4.39
CA GLY A 89 -2.07 -14.89 4.10
C GLY A 89 -1.00 -14.14 4.91
N LYS A 90 -1.11 -12.80 4.97
CA LYS A 90 -0.22 -11.96 5.80
C LYS A 90 -0.34 -12.33 7.29
N ALA A 91 -1.54 -12.55 7.81
CA ALA A 91 -1.74 -12.94 9.21
C ALA A 91 -1.08 -14.28 9.56
N ILE A 92 -1.22 -15.28 8.67
CA ILE A 92 -0.55 -16.58 8.83
C ILE A 92 0.98 -16.41 8.82
N ALA A 93 1.51 -15.63 7.88
CA ALA A 93 2.95 -15.37 7.80
C ALA A 93 3.47 -14.69 9.07
N ILE A 94 2.76 -13.68 9.59
CA ILE A 94 3.11 -13.00 10.85
C ILE A 94 3.11 -13.98 12.01
N LEU A 95 2.14 -14.88 12.10
CA LEU A 95 2.10 -15.90 13.15
C LEU A 95 3.36 -16.78 13.14
N PHE A 96 3.75 -17.29 11.97
CA PHE A 96 4.95 -18.11 11.85
C PHE A 96 6.23 -17.34 12.16
N ILE A 97 6.33 -16.07 11.74
CA ILE A 97 7.47 -15.20 12.09
C ILE A 97 7.57 -15.05 13.61
N VAL A 98 6.46 -14.74 14.29
CA VAL A 98 6.44 -14.57 15.75
C VAL A 98 6.83 -15.87 16.47
N LEU A 99 6.28 -17.01 16.05
CA LEU A 99 6.62 -18.32 16.64
C LEU A 99 8.11 -18.66 16.42
N GLY A 100 8.63 -18.43 15.21
CA GLY A 100 10.04 -18.66 14.88
C GLY A 100 10.98 -17.79 15.71
N VAL A 101 10.66 -16.50 15.88
CA VAL A 101 11.45 -15.57 16.71
C VAL A 101 11.44 -16.00 18.18
N LEU A 102 10.28 -16.39 18.72
CA LEU A 102 10.18 -16.84 20.11
C LEU A 102 10.96 -18.13 20.36
N LEU A 103 10.83 -19.12 19.48
CA LEU A 103 11.57 -20.37 19.58
C LEU A 103 13.08 -20.13 19.51
N GLN A 104 13.54 -19.30 18.57
CA GLN A 104 14.94 -18.95 18.44
C GLN A 104 15.49 -18.23 19.68
N THR A 105 14.68 -17.35 20.27
CA THR A 105 15.03 -16.65 21.52
C THR A 105 15.14 -17.64 22.68
N LEU A 106 14.23 -18.62 22.78
CA LEU A 106 14.25 -19.63 23.84
C LEU A 106 15.44 -20.60 23.72
N ILE A 107 15.81 -21.00 22.49
CA ILE A 107 17.02 -21.78 22.22
C ILE A 107 18.25 -21.03 22.73
N SER A 108 18.35 -19.75 22.39
CA SER A 108 19.48 -18.89 22.77
C SER A 108 19.64 -18.75 24.30
N LEU A 109 18.54 -18.82 25.05
CA LEU A 109 18.54 -18.69 26.52
C LEU A 109 18.70 -20.02 27.27
N THR A 110 18.18 -21.13 26.73
CA THR A 110 18.06 -22.40 27.46
C THR A 110 19.05 -23.47 26.97
N GLY A 111 19.54 -23.38 25.72
CA GLY A 111 20.45 -24.38 25.14
C GLY A 111 19.87 -25.80 25.04
N SER A 112 18.54 -25.95 25.13
CA SER A 112 17.86 -27.25 25.22
C SER A 112 17.74 -27.92 23.85
N GLU A 113 18.31 -29.12 23.69
CA GLU A 113 18.27 -29.92 22.45
C GLU A 113 16.84 -30.20 21.95
N SER A 114 15.86 -30.35 22.85
CA SER A 114 14.46 -30.55 22.47
C SER A 114 13.84 -29.35 21.74
N VAL A 115 14.29 -28.13 22.05
CA VAL A 115 13.78 -26.89 21.41
C VAL A 115 14.47 -26.70 20.05
N THR A 116 15.75 -27.05 19.95
CA THR A 116 16.50 -27.05 18.69
C THR A 116 15.87 -28.00 17.66
N ASN A 117 15.55 -29.23 18.06
CA ASN A 117 14.86 -30.19 17.18
C ASN A 117 13.51 -29.66 16.69
N ALA A 118 12.72 -29.02 17.56
CA ALA A 118 11.44 -28.42 17.19
C ALA A 118 11.59 -27.25 16.20
N TYR A 119 12.64 -26.43 16.34
CA TYR A 119 12.97 -25.35 15.41
C TYR A 119 13.42 -25.90 14.05
N ASP A 120 14.24 -26.94 14.02
CA ASP A 120 14.73 -27.56 12.79
C ASP A 120 13.58 -28.23 12.00
N TYR A 121 12.60 -28.84 12.67
CA TYR A 121 11.38 -29.33 12.01
C TYR A 121 10.57 -28.22 11.37
N ILE A 122 10.47 -27.07 12.03
CA ILE A 122 9.74 -25.91 11.50
C ILE A 122 10.48 -25.35 10.28
N LEU A 123 11.82 -25.22 10.33
CA LEU A 123 12.61 -24.79 9.18
C LEU A 123 12.48 -25.75 7.99
N TRP A 124 12.50 -27.06 8.23
CA TRP A 124 12.32 -28.06 7.18
C TRP A 124 10.94 -27.97 6.51
N LEU A 125 9.90 -27.56 7.23
CA LEU A 125 8.56 -27.35 6.67
C LEU A 125 8.53 -26.18 5.66
N PHE A 126 9.45 -25.22 5.76
CA PHE A 126 9.49 -24.02 4.93
C PHE A 126 10.53 -24.06 3.78
N MET A 127 11.41 -25.08 3.75
CA MET A 127 12.39 -25.32 2.68
C MET A 127 11.90 -26.37 1.68
#